data_AF-A0A3B9JPM6-F1
#
_entry.id   AF-A0A3B9JPM6-F1
#
_cell.length_a   1.000
_cell.length_b   1.000
_cell.length_c   1.000
_cell.angle_alpha   90.00
_cell.angle_beta   90.00
_cell.angle_gamma   90.00
#
_symmetry.space_group_name_H-M   'P 1'
#
loop_
_entity.id
_entity.type
_entity.pdbx_description
1 polymer ?
#
loop_
_entity_poly.entity_id
_entity_poly.type
_entity_poly.pdbx_seq_one_letter_code
_entity_poly.pdbx_strand_id
1 'polypeptide(L)'
;EIFKTARAEMKTEECTRSILVGHNAFFDLGFLYAASNRSNLKNPFHQFSTIDTVSLSALYYGETVLAKAIRVADIEWNDASAHSALYDTQKTAELFCQIFNAQVYS
;
A
#
# COMPACT_ATOMS: atom_id res chain seq x y z
N GLU A 1 9.67 13.80 -6.23
CA GLU A 1 8.23 13.91 -5.91
C GLU A 1 7.76 12.94 -4.81
N ILE A 2 7.73 11.61 -4.98
CA ILE A 2 7.17 10.66 -3.97
C ILE A 2 7.68 10.92 -2.53
N PHE A 3 9.00 10.95 -2.31
CA PHE A 3 9.57 11.16 -0.97
C PHE A 3 9.39 12.59 -0.44
N LYS A 4 9.11 13.56 -1.31
CA LYS A 4 8.81 14.94 -0.90
C LYS A 4 7.39 15.00 -0.36
N THR A 5 6.43 14.43 -1.10
CA THR A 5 5.03 14.31 -0.68
C THR A 5 4.91 13.53 0.62
N ALA A 6 5.52 12.35 0.72
CA ALA A 6 5.47 11.54 1.94
C ALA A 6 5.97 12.30 3.19
N ARG A 7 7.02 13.11 3.06
CA ARG A 7 7.51 13.94 4.18
C ARG A 7 6.59 15.09 4.53
N ALA A 8 5.97 15.71 3.52
CA ALA A 8 5.01 16.78 3.75
C ALA A 8 3.81 16.24 4.54
N GLU A 9 3.23 15.12 4.10
CA GLU A 9 2.13 14.45 4.81
C GLU A 9 2.54 13.99 6.21
N MET A 10 3.71 13.38 6.39
CA MET A 10 4.20 13.03 7.72
C MET A 10 4.26 14.23 8.66
N LYS A 11 4.65 15.41 8.16
CA LYS A 11 4.71 16.64 8.97
C LYS A 11 3.31 17.14 9.29
N THR A 12 2.39 17.09 8.33
CA THR A 12 0.98 17.51 8.49
C THR A 12 0.27 16.62 9.51
N GLU A 13 0.47 15.30 9.43
CA GLU A 13 -0.16 14.28 10.28
C GLU A 13 0.64 13.96 11.55
N GLU A 14 1.62 14.79 11.91
CA GLU A 14 2.47 14.65 13.10
C GLU A 14 3.13 13.26 13.28
N CYS A 15 3.39 12.58 12.16
CA CYS A 15 3.96 11.24 12.11
C CYS A 15 5.50 11.28 12.03
N THR A 16 6.16 10.31 12.67
CA THR A 16 7.63 10.23 12.72
C THR A 16 8.25 9.41 11.59
N ARG A 17 7.48 8.48 10.98
CA ARG A 17 7.88 7.62 9.85
C ARG A 17 6.67 7.25 8.98
N SER A 18 6.90 7.05 7.68
CA SER A 18 5.91 6.42 6.79
C SER A 18 6.08 4.89 6.79
N ILE A 19 4.96 4.15 6.75
CA ILE A 19 4.97 2.69 6.53
C ILE A 19 4.38 2.43 5.14
N LEU A 20 5.04 1.58 4.35
CA LEU A 20 4.55 1.24 3.01
C LEU A 20 3.38 0.25 3.13
N VAL A 21 2.26 0.60 2.50
CA VAL A 21 1.13 -0.29 2.25
C VAL A 21 1.23 -0.76 0.79
N GLY A 22 1.06 -2.06 0.55
CA GLY A 22 1.14 -2.64 -0.80
C GLY A 22 0.53 -4.03 -0.86
N HIS A 23 0.45 -4.62 -2.04
CA HIS A 23 -0.03 -5.99 -2.24
C HIS A 23 1.15 -6.88 -2.66
N ASN A 24 1.65 -7.70 -1.73
CA ASN A 24 3.03 -8.20 -1.71
C ASN A 24 4.04 -7.09 -1.37
N ALA A 25 3.70 -6.25 -0.39
CA ALA A 25 4.37 -4.97 -0.09
C ALA A 25 5.90 -5.01 0.04
N PHE A 26 6.48 -6.15 0.42
CA PHE A 26 7.95 -6.28 0.53
C PHE A 26 8.65 -6.19 -0.83
N PHE A 27 7.98 -6.61 -1.91
CA PHE A 27 8.48 -6.46 -3.28
C PHE A 27 8.68 -4.97 -3.61
N ASP A 28 7.64 -4.15 -3.42
CA ASP A 28 7.69 -2.71 -3.69
C ASP A 28 8.72 -1.99 -2.80
N LEU A 29 8.76 -2.33 -1.51
CA LEU A 29 9.72 -1.75 -0.57
C LEU A 29 11.17 -2.03 -1.00
N GLY A 30 11.46 -3.25 -1.46
CA GLY A 30 12.79 -3.63 -1.97
C GLY A 30 13.22 -2.77 -3.16
N PHE A 31 12.32 -2.55 -4.12
CA PHE A 31 12.58 -1.68 -5.27
C PHE A 31 12.78 -0.21 -4.87
N LEU A 32 11.95 0.32 -3.96
CA LEU A 32 12.09 1.69 -3.46
C LEU A 32 13.42 1.89 -2.73
N TYR A 33 13.85 0.92 -1.92
CA TYR A 33 15.13 0.98 -1.21
C TYR A 33 16.31 0.94 -2.18
N ALA A 34 16.29 0.02 -3.14
CA ALA A 34 17.33 -0.07 -4.15
C ALA A 34 17.40 1.21 -5.01
N ALA A 35 16.26 1.76 -5.40
CA ALA A 35 16.19 3.01 -6.15
C ALA A 35 16.70 4.20 -5.32
N SER A 36 16.28 4.32 -4.05
CA SER A 36 16.74 5.41 -3.18
C SER A 36 18.25 5.40 -2.98
N ASN A 37 18.85 4.20 -2.85
CA ASN A 37 20.29 4.05 -2.70
C ASN A 37 21.03 4.46 -3.98
N ARG A 38 20.56 4.02 -5.16
CA ARG A 38 21.15 4.42 -6.45
C ARG A 38 21.05 5.93 -6.71
N SER A 39 20.00 6.57 -6.21
CA SER A 39 19.75 8.00 -6.37
C SER A 39 20.31 8.87 -5.24
N ASN A 40 20.99 8.30 -4.24
CA ASN A 40 21.46 8.99 -3.04
C ASN A 40 20.35 9.82 -2.33
N LEU A 41 19.14 9.27 -2.28
CA LEU A 41 17.98 9.88 -1.64
C LEU A 41 17.73 9.23 -0.28
N LYS A 42 17.57 10.05 0.77
CA LYS A 42 17.13 9.54 2.07
C LYS A 42 15.71 9.00 1.96
N ASN A 43 15.50 7.72 2.28
CA ASN A 43 14.19 7.09 2.23
C ASN A 43 13.36 7.47 3.49
N PRO A 44 12.14 8.05 3.36
CA PRO A 44 11.28 8.39 4.49
C PRO A 44 10.55 7.17 5.08
N PHE A 45 10.40 6.10 4.30
CA PHE A 45 9.72 4.89 4.72
C PHE A 45 10.51 4.11 5.77
N HIS A 46 9.77 3.34 6.57
CA HIS A 46 10.34 2.38 7.49
C HIS A 46 11.14 1.30 6.71
N GLN A 47 12.27 0.86 7.27
CA GLN A 47 13.25 0.07 6.51
C GLN A 47 12.84 -1.38 6.23
N PHE A 48 11.94 -1.94 7.05
CA PHE A 48 11.55 -3.35 6.96
C PHE A 48 10.05 -3.57 7.19
N SER A 49 9.44 -2.86 8.15
CA SER A 49 7.99 -2.93 8.34
C SER A 49 7.20 -2.41 7.14
N THR A 50 6.22 -3.20 6.73
CA THR A 50 5.18 -2.87 5.75
C THR A 50 3.82 -3.29 6.30
N ILE A 51 2.75 -2.80 5.69
CA ILE A 51 1.42 -3.38 5.86
C ILE A 51 1.05 -4.04 4.54
N ASP A 52 1.02 -5.37 4.55
CA ASP A 52 0.78 -6.16 3.35
C ASP A 52 -0.70 -6.52 3.21
N THR A 53 -1.32 -5.98 2.16
CA THR A 53 -2.73 -6.22 1.86
C THR A 53 -2.99 -7.65 1.38
N VAL A 54 -1.99 -8.44 1.00
CA VAL A 54 -2.18 -9.90 0.77
C VAL A 54 -2.61 -10.58 2.06
N SER A 55 -1.89 -10.31 3.15
CA SER A 55 -2.19 -10.90 4.47
C SER A 55 -3.52 -10.40 5.02
N LEU A 56 -3.81 -9.10 4.85
CA LEU A 56 -5.11 -8.55 5.23
C LEU A 56 -6.24 -9.15 4.41
N SER A 57 -6.10 -9.24 3.09
CA SER A 57 -7.13 -9.80 2.21
C SER A 57 -7.39 -11.28 2.48
N ALA A 58 -6.33 -12.06 2.78
CA ALA A 58 -6.47 -13.45 3.17
C ALA A 58 -7.31 -13.59 4.45
N LEU A 59 -7.10 -12.70 5.43
CA LEU A 59 -7.84 -12.70 6.68
C LEU A 59 -9.30 -12.28 6.49
N TYR A 60 -9.56 -11.21 5.73
CA TYR A 60 -10.88 -10.59 5.66
C TYR A 60 -11.77 -11.14 4.55
N TYR A 61 -11.18 -11.53 3.42
CA TYR A 61 -11.91 -11.93 2.22
C TYR A 61 -11.56 -13.35 1.74
N GLY A 62 -10.63 -14.05 2.42
CA GLY A 62 -10.20 -15.38 2.02
C GLY A 62 -9.40 -15.42 0.72
N GLU A 63 -8.92 -14.27 0.24
CA GLU A 63 -8.30 -14.13 -1.08
C GLU A 63 -6.91 -13.47 -0.98
N THR A 64 -5.95 -14.01 -1.72
CA THR A 64 -4.57 -13.48 -1.78
C THR A 64 -4.24 -12.77 -3.09
N VAL A 65 -5.12 -12.89 -4.09
CA VAL A 65 -4.97 -12.21 -5.39
C VAL A 65 -5.75 -10.91 -5.34
N LEU A 66 -5.09 -9.77 -5.56
CA LEU A 66 -5.72 -8.43 -5.49
C LEU A 66 -7.06 -8.38 -6.23
N ALA A 67 -7.09 -8.77 -7.51
CA ALA A 67 -8.29 -8.72 -8.32
C ALA A 67 -9.44 -9.61 -7.78
N LYS A 68 -9.15 -10.67 -7.03
CA LYS A 68 -10.18 -11.50 -6.38
C LYS A 68 -10.64 -10.85 -5.08
N ALA A 69 -9.71 -10.40 -4.25
CA ALA A 69 -10.01 -9.69 -3.01
C ALA A 69 -10.87 -8.45 -3.26
N ILE A 70 -10.54 -7.65 -4.28
CA ILE A 70 -11.32 -6.48 -4.72
C ILE A 70 -12.76 -6.87 -5.09
N ARG A 71 -12.95 -7.94 -5.86
CA ARG A 71 -14.28 -8.43 -6.25
C ARG A 71 -15.09 -8.92 -5.05
N VAL A 72 -14.46 -9.63 -4.10
CA VAL A 72 -15.13 -10.09 -2.87
C VAL A 72 -15.45 -8.92 -1.94
N ALA A 73 -14.61 -7.88 -1.93
CA ALA A 73 -14.83 -6.64 -1.19
C ALA A 73 -15.89 -5.72 -1.83
N ASP A 74 -16.51 -6.11 -2.93
CA ASP A 74 -17.48 -5.29 -3.69
C ASP A 74 -16.91 -3.93 -4.16
N ILE A 75 -15.60 -3.90 -4.44
CA ILE A 75 -14.92 -2.76 -5.02
C ILE A 75 -14.88 -2.93 -6.55
N GLU A 76 -15.16 -1.87 -7.31
CA GLU A 76 -15.15 -1.93 -8.78
C GLU A 76 -13.77 -2.35 -9.31
N TRP A 77 -13.74 -3.31 -10.23
CA TRP A 77 -12.51 -3.79 -10.87
C TRP A 77 -12.63 -3.81 -12.40
N ASN A 78 -11.71 -3.13 -13.08
CA ASN A 78 -11.51 -3.17 -14.52
C ASN A 78 -10.24 -3.94 -14.88
N ASP A 79 -10.40 -5.16 -15.42
CA ASP A 79 -9.29 -6.00 -15.87
C ASP A 79 -8.43 -5.33 -16.97
N ALA A 80 -9.01 -4.43 -17.79
CA ALA A 80 -8.26 -3.72 -18.82
C ALA A 80 -7.31 -2.65 -18.26
N SER A 81 -7.52 -2.22 -17.01
CA SER A 81 -6.65 -1.26 -16.30
C SER A 81 -5.68 -1.95 -15.33
N ALA A 82 -5.80 -3.27 -15.17
CA ALA A 82 -4.89 -4.06 -14.34
C ALA A 82 -3.44 -3.89 -14.82
N HIS A 83 -2.48 -3.99 -13.89
CA HIS A 83 -1.03 -3.83 -14.11
C HIS A 83 -0.55 -2.39 -14.36
N SER A 84 -1.46 -1.41 -14.38
CA SER A 84 -1.05 -0.01 -14.21
C SER A 84 -0.75 0.24 -12.74
N ALA A 85 0.47 0.68 -12.43
CA ALA A 85 0.87 1.00 -11.06
C ALA A 85 -0.07 2.01 -10.40
N LEU A 86 -0.62 2.97 -11.16
CA LEU A 86 -1.60 3.94 -10.65
C LEU A 86 -2.89 3.24 -10.23
N TYR A 87 -3.45 2.41 -11.11
CA TYR A 87 -4.72 1.73 -10.88
C TYR A 87 -4.61 0.73 -9.72
N ASP A 88 -3.55 -0.09 -9.73
CA ASP A 88 -3.28 -1.05 -8.67
C ASP A 88 -3.06 -0.35 -7.31
N THR A 89 -2.39 0.81 -7.28
CA THR A 89 -2.23 1.62 -6.05
C THR A 89 -3.57 2.16 -5.56
N GLN A 90 -4.42 2.68 -6.44
CA GLN A 90 -5.75 3.19 -6.08
C GLN A 90 -6.62 2.08 -5.49
N LYS A 91 -6.67 0.92 -6.14
CA LYS A 91 -7.46 -0.22 -5.66
C LYS A 91 -6.91 -0.84 -4.39
N THR A 92 -5.58 -0.91 -4.24
CA THR A 92 -4.95 -1.34 -2.99
C THR A 92 -5.27 -0.39 -1.83
N ALA A 93 -5.28 0.93 -2.08
CA ALA A 93 -5.63 1.92 -1.07
C ALA A 93 -7.11 1.83 -0.66
N GLU A 94 -8.02 1.69 -1.62
CA GLU A 94 -9.46 1.49 -1.38
C GLU A 94 -9.70 0.23 -0.52
N LEU A 95 -9.09 -0.89 -0.90
CA LEU A 95 -9.15 -2.15 -0.17
C LEU A 95 -8.62 -2.04 1.26
N PHE A 96 -7.44 -1.42 1.43
CA PHE A 96 -6.84 -1.18 2.75
C PHE A 96 -7.78 -0.36 3.65
N CYS A 97 -8.29 0.77 3.13
CA CYS A 97 -9.19 1.64 3.87
C CYS A 97 -10.49 0.92 4.24
N GLN A 98 -11.08 0.15 3.33
CA GLN A 98 -12.31 -0.60 3.62
C GLN A 98 -12.11 -1.64 4.73
N ILE A 99 -10.99 -2.39 4.69
CA ILE A 99 -10.65 -3.37 5.74
C ILE A 99 -10.53 -2.68 7.11
N PHE A 100 -9.78 -1.58 7.18
CA PHE A 100 -9.54 -0.85 8.43
C PHE A 100 -10.82 -0.16 8.95
N ASN A 101 -11.60 0.46 8.08
CA ASN A 101 -12.84 1.16 8.46
C ASN A 101 -13.95 0.21 8.92
N ALA A 102 -13.89 -1.07 8.55
CA ALA A 102 -14.80 -2.10 9.05
C ALA A 102 -14.50 -2.51 10.51
N GLN A 103 -13.36 -2.08 11.08
CA GLN A 103 -12.98 -2.43 12.44
C GLN A 103 -13.42 -1.36 13.44
N VAL A 104 -13.90 -1.80 14.60
CA VAL A 104 -14.09 -0.93 15.76
C VAL A 104 -12.82 -1.00 16.61
N TYR A 105 -12.05 0.07 16.60
CA TYR A 105 -10.91 0.22 17.50
C TYR A 105 -11.38 0.83 18.82
N SER A 106 -11.06 0.19 19.94
CA SER A 106 -11.32 0.67 21.30
C SER A 106 -10.17 1.49 21.86
#